data_AF-A0A2J4P0N1-F1
#
_entry.id   AF-A0A2J4P0N1-F1
#
_cell.length_a   1.000
_cell.length_b   1.000
_cell.length_c   1.000
_cell.angle_alpha   90.00
_cell.angle_beta   90.00
_cell.angle_gamma   90.00
#
_symmetry.space_group_name_H-M   'P 1'
#
loop_
_entity.id
_entity.type
_entity.pdbx_description
1 polymer ?
#
loop_
_entity_poly.entity_id
_entity_poly.type
_entity_poly.pdbx_seq_one_letter_code
_entity_poly.pdbx_strand_id
1 'polypeptide(L)' 'MNMLEKIQSRLEHLSKSERKVAEVILATPAQAIHSSIAALALEAGVSEP' A
#
# COMPACT_ATOMS: atom_id res chain seq x y z
N MET A 1 -15.99 -9.48 0.90
CA MET A 1 -14.84 -8.57 0.98
C MET A 1 -13.60 -9.22 0.40
N ASN A 2 -13.15 -8.72 -0.75
CA ASN A 2 -11.85 -8.98 -1.34
C ASN A 2 -10.74 -8.20 -0.58
N MET A 3 -9.48 -8.37 -0.98
CA MET A 3 -8.35 -7.73 -0.30
C MET A 3 -8.32 -6.21 -0.47
N LEU A 4 -8.73 -5.66 -1.63
CA LEU A 4 -8.77 -4.21 -1.83
C LEU A 4 -9.82 -3.55 -0.93
N GLU A 5 -10.99 -4.17 -0.79
CA GLU A 5 -12.04 -3.72 0.13
C GLU A 5 -11.55 -3.73 1.59
N LYS A 6 -10.77 -4.74 1.99
CA LYS A 6 -10.18 -4.82 3.33
C LYS A 6 -9.08 -3.78 3.58
N ILE A 7 -8.28 -3.44 2.56
CA ILE A 7 -7.26 -2.39 2.67
C ILE A 7 -7.95 -1.03 2.82
N GLN A 8 -8.95 -0.75 1.99
CA GLN A 8 -9.70 0.50 2.03
C GLN A 8 -10.43 0.68 3.38
N SER A 9 -11.06 -0.36 3.91
CA SER A 9 -11.76 -0.31 5.21
C SER A 9 -10.82 -0.15 6.41
N ARG A 10 -9.50 -0.27 6.23
CA ARG A 10 -8.50 -0.12 7.30
C ARG A 10 -7.69 1.16 7.20
N LEU A 11 -7.77 1.90 6.08
CA LEU A 11 -6.94 3.09 5.80
C LEU A 11 -6.89 4.09 6.96
N GLU A 12 -8.02 4.34 7.62
CA GLU A 12 -8.13 5.27 8.74
C GLU A 12 -7.41 4.80 10.01
N HIS A 13 -7.21 3.49 10.15
CA HIS A 13 -6.53 2.85 11.28
C HIS A 13 -5.05 2.54 11.01
N LEU A 14 -4.58 2.73 9.79
CA LEU A 14 -3.17 2.52 9.43
C LEU A 14 -2.29 3.65 9.98
N SER A 15 -1.05 3.31 10.34
CA SER A 15 0.00 4.29 10.61
C SER A 15 0.29 5.13 9.35
N LYS A 16 0.99 6.26 9.53
CA LYS A 16 1.36 7.14 8.41
C LYS A 16 2.12 6.41 7.30
N SER A 17 3.05 5.51 7.65
CA SER A 17 3.84 4.77 6.66
C SER A 17 3.02 3.68 5.97
N GLU A 18 2.22 2.92 6.72
CA GLU A 18 1.33 1.90 6.15
C GLU A 18 0.28 2.51 5.23
N ARG A 19 -0.28 3.67 5.59
CA ARG A 19 -1.27 4.38 4.78
C ARG A 19 -0.69 4.76 3.42
N LYS A 20 0.53 5.30 3.39
CA LYS A 20 1.21 5.65 2.14
C LYS A 20 1.38 4.44 1.21
N VAL A 21 1.81 3.30 1.77
CA VAL A 21 1.95 2.06 1.00
C VAL A 21 0.58 1.55 0.51
N ALA A 22 -0.44 1.60 1.37
CA ALA A 22 -1.80 1.21 1.02
C ALA A 22 -2.40 2.09 -0.10
N GLU A 23 -2.14 3.39 -0.08
CA GLU A 23 -2.55 4.34 -1.14
C GLU A 23 -1.91 3.99 -2.48
N VAL A 24 -0.61 3.65 -2.51
CA VAL A 24 0.08 3.17 -3.73
C VAL A 24 -0.56 1.88 -4.26
N ILE A 25 -0.81 0.91 -3.37
CA ILE A 25 -1.44 -0.36 -3.74
C ILE A 25 -2.85 -0.14 -4.30
N LEU A 26 -3.64 0.74 -3.69
CA LEU A 26 -5.01 1.04 -4.12
C LEU A 26 -5.06 1.85 -5.43
N ALA A 27 -4.07 2.69 -5.69
CA ALA A 27 -3.98 3.46 -6.93
C ALA A 27 -3.68 2.56 -8.14
N THR A 28 -2.79 1.58 -7.98
CA THR A 28 -2.41 0.66 -9.08
C THR A 28 -2.30 -0.80 -8.63
N PRO A 29 -3.43 -1.49 -8.32
CA PRO A 29 -3.41 -2.85 -7.79
C PRO A 29 -2.73 -3.89 -8.69
N ALA A 30 -2.93 -3.77 -10.01
CA ALA A 30 -2.35 -4.68 -10.99
C ALA A 30 -0.82 -4.54 -11.09
N GLN A 31 -0.28 -3.36 -10.80
CA GLN A 31 1.17 -3.17 -10.74
C GLN A 31 1.72 -3.66 -9.39
N ALA A 32 1.00 -3.36 -8.30
CA ALA A 32 1.41 -3.72 -6.95
C ALA A 32 1.61 -5.23 -6.74
N ILE A 33 0.86 -6.09 -7.45
CA ILE A 33 1.05 -7.55 -7.40
C ILE A 33 2.37 -8.02 -8.04
N HIS A 34 3.00 -7.18 -8.86
CA HIS A 34 4.29 -7.44 -9.53
C HIS A 34 5.44 -6.64 -8.90
N SER A 35 5.15 -5.74 -7.96
CA SER A 35 6.15 -4.93 -7.26
C SER A 35 6.79 -5.70 -6.09
N SER A 36 8.09 -5.50 -5.88
CA SER A 36 8.75 -5.94 -4.65
C SER A 36 8.37 -5.02 -3.48
N ILE A 37 8.60 -5.48 -2.25
CA ILE A 37 8.37 -4.67 -1.04
C ILE A 37 9.20 -3.38 -1.07
N ALA A 38 10.48 -3.47 -1.51
CA ALA A 38 11.35 -2.31 -1.65
C ALA A 38 10.82 -1.30 -2.68
N ALA A 39 10.30 -1.78 -3.81
CA ALA A 39 9.70 -0.91 -4.83
C ALA A 39 8.45 -0.19 -4.28
N LEU A 40 7.58 -0.91 -3.57
CA LEU A 40 6.39 -0.32 -2.94
C LEU A 40 6.76 0.72 -1.88
N ALA A 41 7.79 0.45 -1.07
CA ALA A 41 8.28 1.39 -0.07
C ALA A 41 8.84 2.68 -0.69
N LEU A 42 9.63 2.52 -1.76
CA LEU A 42 10.19 3.63 -2.53
C LEU A 42 9.08 4.50 -3.15
N GLU A 43 8.12 3.89 -3.84
CA GLU A 43 6.98 4.59 -4.46
C GLU A 43 6.12 5.31 -3.41
N ALA A 44 5.92 4.70 -2.25
CA ALA A 44 5.19 5.29 -1.14
C ALA A 44 5.96 6.40 -0.40
N GLY A 45 7.24 6.62 -0.73
CA GLY A 45 8.10 7.57 -0.03
C GLY A 45 8.20 7.25 1.45
N VAL A 46 8.36 5.97 1.77
CA VAL A 46 8.68 5.47 3.10
C VAL A 46 10.06 4.82 3.06
N SER A 47 10.86 5.03 4.09
CA SER A 47 12.13 4.31 4.25
C SER A 47 11.85 2.82 4.40
N GLU A 48 12.70 1.97 3.80
CA GLU A 48 12.63 0.51 3.97
C GLU A 48 12.56 0.14 5.46
N PRO A 49 11.81 -0.93 5.82
CA PRO A 49 11.67 -1.39 7.20
C PRO A 49 12.98 -1.89 7.81
#